data_AF-A0A7W6WBK0-F1
#
_entry.id   AF-A0A7W6WBK0-F1
#
_cell.length_a   1.000
_cell.length_b   1.000
_cell.length_c   1.000
_cell.angle_alpha   90.00
_cell.angle_beta   90.00
_cell.angle_gamma   90.00
#
_symmetry.space_group_name_H-M   'P 1'
#
loop_
_entity.id
_entity.type
_entity.pdbx_description
1 polymer ?
#
loop_
_entity_poly.entity_id
_entity_poly.type
_entity_poly.pdbx_seq_one_letter_code
_entity_poly.pdbx_strand_id
1 'polypeptide(L)'
;MTTPSTTAAARWRCWHPRGRLCAVCRQPTRGFGWRDPVCSKRPRPSVWFCSITCQAFWTARAREGLAVVDLTEQEQGALRAAMKPVGEIMEEVGWDTPLAGLTEAQVLTLIEAAVGGFQDAMHTIAAESVHSQEVPF
;
A
#
# COMPACT_ATOMS: atom_id res chain seq x y z
N MET A 1 26.60 -10.71 44.62
CA MET A 1 26.13 -10.18 43.32
C MET A 1 24.65 -10.46 43.19
N THR A 2 23.81 -9.56 43.66
CA THR A 2 22.34 -9.66 43.62
C THR A 2 21.84 -8.59 42.66
N THR A 3 21.28 -9.01 41.53
CA THR A 3 20.59 -8.12 40.59
C THR A 3 19.43 -7.44 41.33
N PRO A 4 19.30 -6.10 41.30
CA PRO A 4 18.17 -5.44 41.95
C PRO A 4 16.89 -5.86 41.21
N SER A 5 15.94 -6.44 41.95
CA SER A 5 14.63 -6.79 41.42
C SER A 5 13.89 -5.51 41.04
N THR A 6 13.82 -5.23 39.73
CA THR A 6 13.00 -4.14 39.21
C THR A 6 11.55 -4.38 39.65
N THR A 7 11.03 -3.50 40.50
CA THR A 7 9.63 -3.56 40.96
C THR A 7 8.69 -3.60 39.75
N ALA A 8 7.58 -4.34 39.85
CA ALA A 8 6.59 -4.43 38.77
C ALA A 8 6.22 -3.02 38.26
N ALA A 9 5.98 -2.07 39.16
CA ALA A 9 5.75 -0.65 38.89
C ALA A 9 6.85 0.04 38.04
N ALA A 10 8.13 -0.31 38.21
CA ALA A 10 9.22 0.20 37.38
C ALA A 10 9.27 -0.49 36.01
N ARG A 11 8.90 -1.78 35.92
CA ARG A 11 8.77 -2.50 34.64
C ARG A 11 7.64 -1.93 33.78
N TRP A 12 6.53 -1.53 34.39
CA TRP A 12 5.40 -0.87 33.70
C TRP A 12 5.76 0.51 33.12
N ARG A 13 6.73 1.23 33.71
CA ARG A 13 7.16 2.57 33.24
C ARG A 13 7.95 2.52 31.93
N CYS A 14 8.63 1.41 31.63
CA CYS A 14 9.43 1.26 30.41
C CYS A 14 8.59 0.93 29.17
N TRP A 15 7.31 0.55 29.33
CA TRP A 15 6.45 0.12 28.22
C TRP A 15 5.37 1.12 27.82
N HIS A 16 5.02 2.09 28.68
CA HIS A 16 3.98 3.06 28.35
C HIS A 16 4.58 4.29 27.62
N PRO A 17 4.11 4.64 26.41
CA PRO A 17 4.58 5.82 25.71
C PRO A 17 3.83 7.02 26.27
N ARG A 18 4.33 7.57 27.37
CA ARG A 18 3.78 8.82 27.91
C ARG A 18 3.97 9.92 26.87
N GLY A 19 2.92 10.67 26.58
CA GLY A 19 2.94 11.80 25.62
C GLY A 19 2.67 11.44 24.15
N ARG A 20 2.45 10.17 23.80
CA ARG A 20 1.99 9.83 22.44
C ARG A 20 0.47 9.86 22.33
N LEU A 21 -0.02 10.47 21.25
CA LEU A 21 -1.43 10.49 20.87
C LEU A 21 -1.79 9.21 20.11
N CYS A 22 -3.04 8.76 20.25
CA CYS A 22 -3.59 7.65 19.51
C CYS A 22 -3.46 7.93 18.00
N ALA A 23 -2.91 6.97 17.24
CA ALA A 23 -2.76 7.11 15.79
C ALA A 23 -4.09 7.25 15.04
N VAL A 24 -5.20 6.84 15.65
CA VAL A 24 -6.55 6.88 15.07
C VAL A 24 -7.31 8.13 15.53
N CYS A 25 -7.63 8.22 16.83
CA CYS A 25 -8.53 9.25 17.36
C CYS A 25 -7.83 10.41 18.09
N ARG A 26 -6.48 10.42 18.11
CA ARG A 26 -5.63 11.41 18.79
C ARG A 26 -5.84 11.60 20.30
N GLN A 27 -6.67 10.79 20.96
CA GLN A 27 -6.75 10.77 22.43
C GLN A 27 -5.44 10.27 23.06
N PRO A 28 -5.16 10.59 24.33
CA PRO A 28 -4.01 10.03 25.05
C PRO A 28 -4.00 8.50 24.98
N THR A 29 -2.84 7.94 24.64
CA THR A 29 -2.68 6.48 24.53
C THR A 29 -2.84 5.80 25.88
N ARG A 30 -3.34 4.56 25.87
CA ARG A 30 -3.62 3.76 27.08
C ARG A 30 -2.92 2.40 27.05
N GLY A 31 -1.74 2.35 26.44
CA GLY A 31 -0.88 1.16 26.44
C GLY A 31 -1.10 0.15 25.31
N PHE A 32 -2.06 0.37 24.40
CA PHE A 32 -2.22 -0.45 23.20
C PHE A 32 -1.23 -0.01 22.12
N GLY A 33 -0.54 -0.95 21.49
CA GLY A 33 0.51 -0.64 20.51
C GLY A 33 0.57 -1.66 19.39
N TRP A 34 1.01 -1.21 18.22
CA TRP A 34 1.29 -2.05 17.06
C TRP A 34 2.73 -1.83 16.61
N ARG A 35 3.39 -2.93 16.28
CA ARG A 35 4.77 -2.96 15.81
C ARG A 35 4.76 -3.70 14.49
N ASP A 36 5.35 -3.10 13.48
CA ASP A 36 5.39 -3.66 12.13
C ASP A 36 5.94 -5.11 12.16
N PRO A 37 5.14 -6.11 11.75
CA PRO A 37 5.57 -7.49 11.74
C PRO A 37 6.46 -7.84 10.53
N VAL A 38 6.37 -7.08 9.43
CA VAL A 38 7.04 -7.36 8.15
C VAL A 38 8.42 -6.71 8.12
N CYS A 39 8.58 -5.52 8.70
CA CYS A 39 9.87 -4.82 8.68
C CYS A 39 10.92 -5.49 9.57
N SER A 40 11.95 -6.08 8.97
CA SER A 40 13.09 -6.69 9.66
C SER A 40 14.12 -5.66 10.16
N LYS A 41 14.14 -4.45 9.58
CA LYS A 41 15.08 -3.37 9.93
C LYS A 41 14.74 -2.73 11.28
N ARG A 42 15.77 -2.35 12.05
CA ARG A 42 15.62 -1.67 13.35
C ARG A 42 16.04 -0.20 13.25
N PRO A 43 15.37 0.72 13.98
CA PRO A 43 14.22 0.49 14.85
C PRO A 43 12.94 0.27 14.04
N ARG A 44 12.15 -0.73 14.44
CA ARG A 44 10.84 -0.97 13.79
C ARG A 44 9.89 0.20 14.10
N PRO A 45 9.16 0.72 13.11
CA PRO A 45 8.13 1.72 13.38
C PRO A 45 7.10 1.14 14.34
N SER A 46 6.75 1.92 15.37
CA SER A 46 5.75 1.55 16.38
C SER A 46 4.74 2.67 16.55
N VAL A 47 3.46 2.31 16.51
CA VAL A 47 2.32 3.20 16.71
C VAL A 47 1.55 2.78 17.96
N TRP A 48 0.79 3.70 18.54
CA TRP A 48 0.14 3.52 19.83
C TRP A 48 -1.31 4.00 19.81
N PHE A 49 -2.15 3.44 20.68
CA PHE A 49 -3.60 3.62 20.67
C PHE A 49 -4.21 3.85 22.06
N CYS A 50 -5.41 4.41 22.09
CA CYS A 50 -6.18 4.60 23.33
C CYS A 50 -7.03 3.38 23.71
N SER A 51 -7.31 2.45 22.79
CA SER A 51 -8.16 1.28 23.02
C SER A 51 -7.84 0.12 22.06
N ILE A 52 -8.29 -1.09 22.41
CA ILE A 52 -8.24 -2.27 21.54
C ILE A 52 -9.01 -2.05 20.23
N THR A 53 -10.10 -1.28 20.26
CA THR A 53 -10.89 -0.95 19.06
C THR A 53 -10.11 -0.07 18.09
N CYS A 54 -9.41 0.96 18.59
CA CYS A 54 -8.53 1.78 17.74
C CYS A 54 -7.36 0.97 17.19
N GLN A 55 -6.80 0.04 17.99
CA GLN A 55 -5.77 -0.87 17.50
C GLN A 55 -6.30 -1.81 16.41
N ALA A 56 -7.48 -2.41 16.59
CA ALA A 56 -8.11 -3.31 15.63
C ALA A 56 -8.43 -2.59 14.32
N PHE A 57 -8.99 -1.38 14.40
CA PHE A 57 -9.24 -0.52 13.25
C PHE A 57 -7.95 -0.23 12.46
N TRP A 58 -6.87 0.16 13.14
CA TRP A 58 -5.60 0.38 12.43
C TRP A 58 -5.04 -0.94 11.90
N THR A 59 -5.13 -2.05 12.62
CA THR A 59 -4.61 -3.34 12.14
C THR A 59 -5.36 -3.86 10.91
N ALA A 60 -6.68 -3.66 10.84
CA ALA A 60 -7.48 -3.99 9.65
C ALA A 60 -6.98 -3.20 8.44
N ARG A 61 -6.89 -1.87 8.57
CA ARG A 61 -6.41 -1.01 7.50
C ARG A 61 -4.94 -1.20 7.14
N ALA A 62 -4.10 -1.56 8.11
CA ALA A 62 -2.69 -1.88 7.87
C ALA A 62 -2.54 -3.22 7.11
N ARG A 63 -3.46 -4.17 7.31
CA ARG A 63 -3.51 -5.41 6.53
C ARG A 63 -4.01 -5.16 5.10
N GLU A 64 -4.98 -4.27 4.94
CA GLU A 64 -5.46 -3.81 3.64
C GLU A 64 -4.37 -3.04 2.87
N GLY A 65 -3.48 -2.32 3.58
CA GLY A 65 -2.46 -1.44 2.96
C GLY A 65 -1.02 -1.97 2.88
N LEU A 66 -0.75 -3.26 3.09
CA LEU A 66 0.64 -3.79 3.09
C LEU A 66 0.99 -4.74 1.93
N ALA A 67 0.04 -5.19 1.12
CA ALA A 67 0.34 -5.85 -0.15
C ALA A 67 -0.92 -5.90 -1.01
N VAL A 68 -0.83 -5.36 -2.23
CA VAL A 68 -1.89 -5.24 -3.26
C VAL A 68 -2.67 -3.93 -3.16
N VAL A 69 -2.49 -3.08 -4.18
CA VAL A 69 -3.44 -2.01 -4.48
C VAL A 69 -4.79 -2.70 -4.74
N ASP A 70 -5.81 -2.38 -3.97
CA ASP A 70 -7.18 -2.89 -4.20
C ASP A 70 -7.73 -2.29 -5.50
N LEU A 71 -7.31 -2.84 -6.64
CA LEU A 71 -7.78 -2.47 -7.96
C LEU A 71 -9.22 -2.95 -8.12
N THR A 72 -10.11 -2.02 -8.48
CA THR A 72 -11.47 -2.33 -8.92
C THR A 72 -11.45 -3.28 -10.12
N GLU A 73 -12.57 -3.97 -10.39
CA GLU A 73 -12.66 -4.89 -11.54
C GLU A 73 -12.33 -4.18 -12.86
N GLN A 74 -12.77 -2.93 -12.99
CA GLN A 74 -12.46 -2.06 -14.13
C GLN A 74 -10.96 -1.79 -14.24
N GLU A 75 -10.31 -1.39 -13.14
CA GLU A 75 -8.87 -1.13 -13.13
C GLU A 75 -8.04 -2.39 -13.38
N GLN A 76 -8.48 -3.55 -12.91
CA GLN A 76 -7.84 -4.83 -13.25
C GLN A 76 -7.98 -5.15 -14.75
N GLY A 77 -9.15 -4.87 -15.34
CA GLY A 77 -9.37 -4.98 -16.78
C GLY A 77 -8.45 -4.06 -17.57
N ALA A 78 -8.36 -2.79 -17.17
CA ALA A 78 -7.49 -1.79 -17.78
C ALA A 78 -6.01 -2.15 -17.65
N LEU A 79 -5.58 -2.70 -16.52
CA LEU A 79 -4.21 -3.17 -16.32
C LEU A 79 -3.87 -4.31 -17.29
N ARG A 80 -4.80 -5.24 -17.53
CA ARG A 80 -4.60 -6.31 -18.53
C ARG A 80 -4.52 -5.76 -19.96
N ALA A 81 -5.33 -4.76 -20.28
CA ALA A 81 -5.30 -4.11 -21.59
C ALA A 81 -3.97 -3.36 -21.83
N ALA A 82 -3.45 -2.70 -20.80
CA ALA A 82 -2.16 -1.99 -20.84
C ALA A 82 -0.96 -2.90 -21.11
N MET A 83 -1.07 -4.22 -20.86
CA MET A 83 0.02 -5.16 -21.17
C MET A 83 0.33 -5.24 -22.67
N LYS A 84 -0.67 -4.98 -23.54
CA LYS A 84 -0.48 -5.05 -24.99
C LYS A 84 0.51 -4.00 -25.51
N PRO A 85 0.30 -2.68 -25.31
CA PRO A 85 1.26 -1.67 -25.78
C PRO A 85 2.62 -1.81 -25.10
N VAL A 86 2.67 -2.25 -23.84
CA VAL A 86 3.93 -2.57 -23.16
C VAL A 86 4.68 -3.69 -23.87
N GLY A 87 3.98 -4.74 -24.30
CA GLY A 87 4.55 -5.84 -25.08
C GLY A 87 5.05 -5.40 -26.45
N GLU A 88 4.34 -4.48 -27.12
CA GLU A 88 4.76 -3.91 -28.41
C GLU A 88 6.08 -3.12 -28.25
N ILE A 89 6.21 -2.28 -27.23
CA ILE A 89 7.46 -1.58 -26.93
C ILE A 89 8.59 -2.57 -26.57
N MET A 90 8.29 -3.61 -25.79
CA MET A 90 9.28 -4.64 -25.44
C MET A 90 9.72 -5.48 -26.64
N GLU A 91 8.86 -5.68 -27.65
CA GLU A 91 9.23 -6.34 -28.90
C GLU A 91 10.23 -5.50 -29.70
N GLU A 92 10.02 -4.18 -29.76
CA GLU A 92 10.96 -3.24 -30.42
C GLU A 92 12.31 -3.17 -29.70
N VAL A 93 12.30 -3.23 -28.37
CA VAL A 93 13.53 -3.23 -27.55
C VAL A 93 14.22 -4.60 -27.52
N GLY A 94 13.45 -5.68 -27.72
CA GLY A 94 13.89 -7.06 -27.62
C GLY A 94 13.76 -7.62 -26.20
N TRP A 95 13.05 -8.74 -26.07
CA TRP A 95 12.80 -9.44 -24.79
C TRP A 95 14.05 -9.96 -24.08
N ASP A 96 15.15 -10.15 -24.81
CA ASP A 96 16.43 -10.61 -24.25
C ASP A 96 17.17 -9.51 -23.48
N THR A 97 16.77 -8.24 -23.64
CA THR A 97 17.39 -7.12 -22.94
C THR A 97 16.94 -7.08 -21.48
N PRO A 98 17.84 -7.18 -20.50
CA PRO A 98 17.47 -7.07 -19.10
C PRO A 98 16.99 -5.63 -18.80
N LEU A 99 16.05 -5.47 -17.87
CA LEU A 99 15.56 -4.13 -17.47
C LEU A 99 16.68 -3.17 -17.04
N ALA A 100 17.74 -3.69 -16.42
CA ALA A 100 18.92 -2.89 -16.03
C ALA A 100 19.79 -2.41 -17.22
N GLY A 101 19.60 -2.99 -18.40
CA GLY A 101 20.26 -2.62 -19.64
C GLY A 101 19.45 -1.66 -20.50
N LEU A 102 18.23 -1.31 -20.09
CA LEU A 102 17.42 -0.32 -20.79
C LEU A 102 18.00 1.08 -20.62
N THR A 103 18.03 1.82 -21.72
CA THR A 103 18.34 3.25 -21.68
C THR A 103 17.20 4.03 -21.02
N GLU A 104 17.50 5.23 -20.51
CA GLU A 104 16.49 6.10 -19.91
C GLU A 104 15.31 6.37 -20.85
N ALA A 105 15.59 6.62 -22.14
CA ALA A 105 14.56 6.83 -23.15
C ALA A 105 13.63 5.61 -23.30
N GLN A 106 14.18 4.39 -23.33
CA GLN A 106 13.39 3.17 -23.44
C GLN A 106 12.51 2.94 -22.21
N VAL A 107 13.02 3.22 -21.01
CA VAL A 107 12.23 3.10 -19.78
C VAL A 107 11.09 4.12 -19.77
N LEU A 108 11.36 5.37 -20.18
CA LEU A 108 10.32 6.39 -20.28
C LEU A 108 9.22 5.98 -21.27
N THR A 109 9.59 5.52 -22.46
CA THR A 109 8.62 5.02 -23.46
C THR A 109 7.80 3.84 -22.93
N LEU A 110 8.43 2.92 -22.20
CA LEU A 110 7.73 1.77 -21.60
C LEU A 110 6.70 2.22 -20.54
N ILE A 111 7.05 3.19 -19.70
CA ILE A 111 6.16 3.75 -18.68
C ILE A 111 5.01 4.52 -19.35
N GLU A 112 5.29 5.32 -20.37
CA GLU A 112 4.28 6.05 -21.14
C GLU A 112 3.29 5.09 -21.81
N ALA A 113 3.77 4.02 -22.43
CA ALA A 113 2.92 2.98 -23.01
C ALA A 113 2.05 2.28 -21.96
N ALA A 114 2.60 1.98 -20.79
CA ALA A 114 1.85 1.35 -19.70
C ALA A 114 0.75 2.28 -19.14
N VAL A 115 1.09 3.53 -18.83
CA VAL A 115 0.14 4.51 -18.27
C VAL A 115 -0.90 4.91 -19.31
N GLY A 116 -0.48 5.18 -20.55
CA GLY A 116 -1.36 5.51 -21.66
C GLY A 116 -2.35 4.40 -21.96
N GLY A 117 -1.87 3.16 -22.14
CA GLY A 117 -2.74 2.01 -22.39
C GLY A 117 -3.75 1.74 -21.26
N PHE A 118 -3.36 1.99 -20.01
CA PHE A 118 -4.28 1.91 -18.88
C PHE A 118 -5.35 3.01 -18.93
N GLN A 119 -4.95 4.27 -19.17
CA GLN A 119 -5.86 5.41 -19.25
C GLN A 119 -6.85 5.24 -20.40
N ASP A 120 -6.38 4.83 -21.57
CA ASP A 120 -7.21 4.56 -22.75
C ASP A 120 -8.27 3.50 -22.44
N ALA A 121 -7.86 2.38 -21.82
CA ALA A 121 -8.80 1.32 -21.43
C ALA A 121 -9.84 1.81 -20.41
N MET A 122 -9.43 2.62 -19.41
CA MET A 122 -10.36 3.23 -18.46
C MET A 122 -11.34 4.19 -19.15
N HIS A 123 -10.90 4.96 -20.14
CA HIS A 123 -11.76 5.83 -20.94
C HIS A 123 -12.79 5.04 -21.75
N THR A 124 -12.38 3.93 -22.38
CA THR A 124 -13.29 3.02 -23.10
C THR A 124 -14.33 2.42 -22.16
N ILE A 125 -13.90 1.87 -21.01
CA ILE A 125 -14.81 1.29 -20.01
C ILE A 125 -15.82 2.33 -19.52
N ALA A 126 -15.36 3.56 -19.26
CA ALA A 126 -16.25 4.64 -18.86
C ALA A 126 -17.28 4.98 -19.95
N ALA A 127 -16.87 5.07 -21.22
CA ALA A 127 -17.77 5.34 -22.34
C ALA A 127 -18.82 4.23 -22.54
N GLU A 128 -18.43 2.96 -22.43
CA GLU A 128 -19.34 1.81 -22.53
C GLU A 128 -20.36 1.78 -21.39
N SER A 129 -19.94 2.14 -20.17
CA SER A 129 -20.83 2.20 -19.01
C SER A 129 -21.96 3.23 -19.17
N VAL A 130 -21.67 4.36 -19.83
CA VAL A 130 -22.65 5.42 -20.13
C VAL A 130 -23.63 4.95 -21.21
N HIS A 131 -23.14 4.27 -22.24
CA HIS A 131 -23.98 3.77 -23.33
C HIS A 131 -24.94 2.66 -22.87
N SER A 132 -24.51 1.80 -21.93
CA SER A 132 -25.37 0.75 -21.36
C SER A 132 -26.45 1.27 -20.40
N GLN A 133 -26.38 2.54 -19.97
CA GLN A 133 -27.35 3.17 -19.08
C GLN A 133 -28.51 3.88 -19.81
N GLU A 134 -28.54 3.87 -21.14
CA GLU A 134 -29.69 4.36 -21.91
C GLU A 134 -30.88 3.40 -21.73
N VAL A 135 -31.74 3.72 -20.75
CA VAL A 135 -33.04 3.07 -20.55
C VAL A 135 -33.94 3.44 -21.72
N PRO A 136 -34.48 2.47 -22.49
CA PRO A 136 -35.46 2.75 -23.52
C PRO A 136 -36.70 3.40 -22.90
N PHE A 137 -37.07 4.56 -23.41
CA PHE A 137 -38.27 5.32 -23.05
C PHE A 137 -39.54 4.70 -23.66
#